data_AF-A0A0F4GAC1-F1
#
_entry.id   AF-A0A0F4GAC1-F1
#
_cell.length_a   1.000
_cell.length_b   1.000
_cell.length_c   1.000
_cell.angle_alpha   90.00
_cell.angle_beta   90.00
_cell.angle_gamma   90.00
#
_symmetry.space_group_name_H-M   'P 1'
#
loop_
_entity.id
_entity.type
_entity.pdbx_description
1 polymer ?
#
loop_
_entity_poly.entity_id
_entity_poly.type
_entity_poly.pdbx_seq_one_letter_code
_entity_poly.pdbx_strand_id
1 'polypeptide(L)'
;MASAGQIFFASGGGCDGTGSVQNPGSGGVTCRQLGGIGSAKAQSVDDGCSFTVYTDSNCSNNPTAAGLGQCISGTMNSYSYDC
;
A
#
# COMPACT_ATOMS: atom_id res chain seq x y z
N MET A 1 19.98 10.49 0.52
CA MET A 1 18.87 10.73 1.44
C MET A 1 17.83 9.71 1.05
N ALA A 2 17.66 8.64 1.83
CA ALA A 2 16.86 7.52 1.38
C ALA A 2 15.41 7.96 1.25
N SER A 3 14.95 8.07 0.01
CA SER A 3 13.56 8.38 -0.26
C SER A 3 12.75 7.18 0.22
N ALA A 4 11.68 7.46 0.95
CA ALA A 4 10.78 6.43 1.45
C ALA A 4 9.61 6.36 0.49
N GLY A 5 9.16 5.15 0.15
CA GLY A 5 7.91 4.99 -0.59
C GLY A 5 6.74 5.68 0.12
N GLN A 6 5.76 6.13 -0.66
CA GLN A 6 4.48 6.65 -0.19
C GLN A 6 3.34 5.92 -0.87
N ILE A 7 2.40 5.45 -0.06
CA ILE A 7 1.16 4.82 -0.51
C ILE A 7 -0.02 5.49 0.17
N PHE A 8 -1.04 5.82 -0.61
CA PHE A 8 -2.30 6.38 -0.14
C PHE A 8 -3.37 5.30 -0.11
N PHE A 9 -4.05 5.18 1.01
CA PHE A 9 -5.12 4.22 1.23
C PHE A 9 -6.45 4.95 1.43
N ALA A 10 -7.46 4.63 0.62
CA ALA A 10 -8.78 5.23 0.70
C ALA A 10 -9.84 4.20 1.12
N SER A 11 -10.72 4.57 2.04
CA SER A 11 -11.77 3.67 2.56
C SER A 11 -12.81 3.26 1.50
N GLY A 12 -12.99 4.09 0.46
CA GLY A 12 -13.89 3.83 -0.66
C GLY A 12 -13.23 3.04 -1.80
N GLY A 13 -14.02 2.67 -2.81
CA GLY A 13 -13.55 1.99 -4.03
C GLY A 13 -12.81 2.88 -5.04
N GLY A 14 -12.45 4.11 -4.67
CA GLY A 14 -11.66 5.01 -5.51
C GLY A 14 -10.53 5.68 -4.74
N CYS A 15 -9.41 5.94 -5.42
CA CYS A 15 -8.22 6.58 -4.85
C CYS A 15 -8.26 8.12 -4.87
N ASP A 16 -9.42 8.71 -5.16
CA ASP A 16 -9.70 10.15 -5.14
C ASP A 16 -10.55 10.59 -3.94
N GLY A 17 -10.89 9.64 -3.05
CA GLY A 17 -11.67 9.90 -1.84
C GLY A 17 -10.84 10.26 -0.61
N THR A 18 -11.49 10.28 0.55
CA THR A 18 -10.83 10.45 1.85
C THR A 18 -10.04 9.20 2.22
N GLY A 19 -8.81 9.40 2.68
CA GLY A 19 -7.90 8.31 2.98
C GLY A 19 -6.71 8.77 3.81
N SER A 20 -5.79 7.84 4.04
CA SER A 20 -4.59 8.04 4.83
C SER A 20 -3.37 7.70 4.00
N VAL A 21 -2.37 8.58 3.98
CA VAL A 21 -1.04 8.27 3.42
C VAL A 21 -0.26 7.47 4.46
N GLN A 22 0.43 6.44 4.01
CA GLN A 22 1.39 5.67 4.80
C GLN A 22 2.78 5.77 4.18
N ASN A 23 3.76 5.85 5.06
CA ASN A 23 5.17 5.94 4.75
C ASN A 23 5.88 4.77 5.45
N PRO A 24 6.21 3.66 4.76
CA PRO A 24 7.00 2.56 5.33
C PRO A 24 8.41 2.99 5.76
N GLY A 25 8.94 4.10 5.24
CA GLY A 25 10.32 4.51 5.51
C GLY A 25 11.31 3.74 4.63
N SER A 26 12.60 4.05 4.78
CA SER A 26 13.69 3.40 4.03
C SER A 26 13.97 1.96 4.46
N GLY A 27 13.37 1.49 5.56
CA GLY A 27 13.63 0.16 6.12
C GLY A 27 12.72 -0.95 5.58
N GLY A 28 11.86 -0.63 4.59
CA GLY A 28 10.80 -1.56 4.18
C GLY A 28 9.68 -1.65 5.22
N VAL A 29 8.57 -2.29 4.85
CA VAL A 29 7.59 -2.78 5.84
C VAL A 29 7.17 -4.18 5.45
N THR A 30 7.37 -5.14 6.35
CA THR A 30 7.09 -6.54 6.05
C THR A 30 5.59 -6.85 6.13
N CYS A 31 4.89 -6.28 7.11
CA CYS A 31 3.44 -6.33 7.19
C CYS A 31 2.90 -5.22 8.08
N ARG A 32 1.98 -4.42 7.53
CA ARG A 32 1.31 -3.37 8.28
C ARG A 32 -0.19 -3.46 8.07
N GLN A 33 -0.90 -3.59 9.17
CA GLN A 33 -2.35 -3.68 9.18
C GLN A 33 -2.97 -2.31 8.91
N LEU A 34 -3.99 -2.33 8.07
CA LEU A 34 -4.72 -1.18 7.59
C LEU A 34 -6.15 -1.13 8.15
N GLY A 35 -6.71 -2.29 8.52
CA GLY A 35 -8.03 -2.39 9.15
C GLY A 35 -9.21 -2.36 8.18
N GLY A 36 -8.98 -2.66 6.90
CA GLY A 36 -10.04 -2.81 5.89
C GLY A 36 -10.22 -1.54 5.05
N ILE A 37 -9.32 -1.35 4.09
CA ILE A 37 -9.35 -0.24 3.14
C ILE A 37 -9.98 -0.69 1.83
N GLY A 38 -10.67 0.21 1.14
CA GLY A 38 -11.34 -0.09 -0.12
C GLY A 38 -10.48 0.14 -1.36
N SER A 39 -9.48 1.01 -1.28
CA SER A 39 -8.56 1.30 -2.39
C SER A 39 -7.16 1.71 -1.93
N ALA A 40 -6.16 1.46 -2.77
CA ALA A 40 -4.77 1.87 -2.53
C ALA A 40 -4.17 2.44 -3.82
N LYS A 41 -3.40 3.53 -3.70
CA LYS A 41 -2.52 4.04 -4.78
C LYS A 41 -1.14 4.32 -4.25
N ALA A 42 -0.10 3.82 -4.92
CA ALA A 42 1.25 4.28 -4.63
C ALA A 42 1.45 5.68 -5.23
N GLN A 43 1.85 6.63 -4.39
CA GLN A 43 2.18 7.99 -4.81
C GLN A 43 3.65 8.11 -5.19
N SER A 44 4.52 7.41 -4.46
CA SER A 44 5.97 7.39 -4.66
C SER A 44 6.49 5.99 -4.35
N VAL A 45 7.37 5.44 -5.17
CA VAL A 45 8.02 4.14 -4.93
C VAL A 45 9.49 4.32 -5.28
N ASP A 46 10.38 3.82 -4.42
CA ASP A 46 11.81 3.88 -4.69
C ASP A 46 12.23 2.87 -5.77
N ASP A 47 13.33 3.15 -6.43
CA ASP A 47 13.85 2.29 -7.49
C ASP A 47 14.24 0.92 -6.91
N GLY A 48 13.67 -0.15 -7.47
CA GLY A 48 13.81 -1.51 -6.96
C GLY A 48 12.83 -1.90 -5.85
N CYS A 49 12.01 -0.96 -5.36
CA CYS A 49 11.01 -1.24 -4.33
C CYS A 49 9.61 -1.52 -4.92
N SER A 50 8.73 -2.14 -4.14
CA SER A 50 7.33 -2.38 -4.52
C SER A 50 6.39 -2.45 -3.33
N PHE A 51 5.23 -1.81 -3.45
CA PHE A 51 4.14 -1.98 -2.49
C PHE A 51 3.30 -3.19 -2.86
N THR A 52 3.01 -4.05 -1.90
CA THR A 52 2.09 -5.17 -2.06
C THR A 52 1.00 -5.06 -1.00
N VAL A 53 -0.25 -5.10 -1.42
CA VAL A 53 -1.41 -5.09 -0.53
C VAL A 53 -2.00 -6.49 -0.43
N TYR A 54 -2.64 -6.79 0.69
CA TYR A 54 -3.21 -8.10 0.99
C TYR A 54 -4.63 -7.95 1.51
N THR A 55 -5.48 -8.90 1.15
CA THR A 55 -6.87 -8.96 1.64
C THR A 55 -6.96 -9.46 3.07
N ASP A 56 -5.88 -10.01 3.60
CA ASP A 56 -5.79 -10.57 4.95
C ASP A 56 -4.93 -9.70 5.88
N SER A 57 -5.16 -9.82 7.18
CA SER A 57 -4.38 -9.12 8.21
C SER A 57 -2.93 -9.60 8.29
N ASN A 58 -2.68 -10.83 7.84
CA ASN A 58 -1.40 -11.54 8.01
C ASN A 58 -0.42 -11.38 6.83
N CYS A 59 -0.74 -10.54 5.84
CA CYS A 59 0.08 -10.36 4.63
C CYS A 59 0.45 -11.67 3.90
N SER A 60 -0.48 -12.63 3.89
CA SER A 60 -0.24 -13.97 3.32
C SER A 60 -1.16 -14.29 2.13
N ASN A 61 -2.34 -13.68 2.09
CA ASN A 61 -3.39 -14.01 1.12
C ASN A 61 -3.63 -12.87 0.12
N ASN A 62 -3.82 -13.27 -1.15
CA ASN A 62 -4.15 -12.39 -2.28
C ASN A 62 -3.23 -11.15 -2.42
N PRO A 63 -1.90 -11.35 -2.53
CA PRO A 63 -0.94 -10.25 -2.75
C PRO A 63 -1.27 -9.52 -4.05
N THR A 64 -1.45 -8.21 -3.98
CA THR A 64 -1.69 -7.35 -5.15
C THR A 64 -0.68 -6.21 -5.15
N ALA A 65 0.10 -6.07 -6.22
CA ALA A 65 1.13 -5.04 -6.31
C ALA A 65 0.54 -3.66 -6.61
N ALA A 66 0.74 -2.69 -5.71
CA ALA A 66 0.37 -1.29 -5.88
C ALA A 66 1.48 -0.54 -6.61
N GLY A 67 1.36 -0.49 -7.94
CA GLY A 67 2.25 0.30 -8.79
C GLY A 67 2.07 1.81 -8.63
N LEU A 68 3.10 2.57 -9.02
CA LEU A 68 3.05 4.03 -9.06
C LEU A 68 1.88 4.52 -9.91
N GLY A 69 1.00 5.32 -9.32
CA GLY A 69 -0.20 5.85 -9.98
C GLY A 69 -1.28 4.81 -10.30
N GLN A 70 -1.07 3.54 -9.93
CA GLN A 70 -2.08 2.50 -10.07
C GLN A 70 -3.04 2.56 -8.88
N CYS A 71 -4.29 2.91 -9.16
CA CYS A 71 -5.35 2.80 -8.18
C CYS A 71 -5.89 1.38 -8.19
N ILE A 72 -5.60 0.64 -7.13
CA ILE A 72 -6.20 -0.67 -6.89
C ILE A 72 -7.44 -0.46 -6.06
N SER A 73 -8.57 -0.98 -6.52
CA SER A 73 -9.80 -1.09 -5.72
C SER A 73 -9.97 -2.54 -5.27
N GLY A 74 -10.18 -2.75 -3.98
CA GLY A 74 -10.38 -4.06 -3.37
C GLY A 74 -10.25 -3.99 -1.86
N THR A 75 -10.86 -4.94 -1.15
CA THR A 75 -10.76 -5.03 0.31
C THR A 75 -9.33 -5.38 0.71
N MET A 76 -8.58 -4.43 1.27
CA MET A 76 -7.21 -4.63 1.72
C MET A 76 -7.14 -4.47 3.23
N ASN A 77 -6.68 -5.51 3.92
CA ASN A 77 -6.53 -5.48 5.37
C ASN A 77 -5.11 -5.19 5.81
N SER A 78 -4.10 -5.47 4.97
CA SER A 78 -2.70 -5.18 5.25
C SER A 78 -1.91 -4.85 3.99
N TYR A 79 -0.70 -4.32 4.17
CA TYR A 79 0.26 -4.13 3.09
C TYR A 79 1.69 -4.39 3.55
N SER A 80 2.56 -4.68 2.58
CA SER A 80 4.00 -4.74 2.70
C SER A 80 4.64 -3.78 1.69
N TYR A 81 5.88 -3.41 1.96
CA TYR A 81 6.74 -2.61 1.11
C TYR A 81 8.12 -3.24 1.15
N ASP A 82 8.52 -3.79 0.02
CA ASP A 82 9.78 -4.52 -0.13
C ASP A 82 10.74 -3.68 -0.97
N CYS A 83 11.99 -3.63 -0.48
CA CYS A 83 13.21 -3.06 -1.06
C CYS A 83 14.35 -3.98 -0.56
#